data_AF-A0A6H0S626-F1
#
_entry.id   AF-A0A6H0S626-F1
#
_cell.length_a   1.000
_cell.length_b   1.000
_cell.length_c   1.000
_cell.angle_alpha   90.00
_cell.angle_beta   90.00
_cell.angle_gamma   90.00
#
_symmetry.space_group_name_H-M   'P 1'
#
loop_
_entity.id
_entity.type
_entity.pdbx_description
1 polymer ?
#
loop_
_entity_poly.entity_id
_entity_poly.type
_entity_poly.pdbx_seq_one_letter_code
_entity_poly.pdbx_strand_id
1 'polypeptide(L)' 'MKPQIQTAAQRLDDAVNRIDLVRADVNAVIRDLPEDVPMFALVDIVNALWNLRNAAVVLDKATDALEADAKAVTR' A
#
# COMPACT_ATOMS: atom_id res chain seq x y z
N MET A 1 -11.42 -9.69 27.32
CA MET A 1 -10.70 -8.69 26.50
C MET A 1 -11.73 -7.76 25.87
N LYS A 2 -11.67 -6.45 26.12
CA LYS A 2 -12.49 -5.49 25.34
C LYS A 2 -11.95 -5.47 23.91
N PRO A 3 -12.79 -5.55 22.88
CA PRO A 3 -12.32 -5.39 21.49
C PRO A 3 -11.70 -4.01 21.37
N GLN A 4 -10.42 -3.96 20.98
CA GLN A 4 -9.74 -2.71 20.71
C GLN A 4 -10.32 -2.18 19.39
N ILE A 5 -11.10 -1.10 19.47
CA ILE A 5 -11.63 -0.43 18.28
C ILE A 5 -10.43 0.20 17.58
N GLN A 6 -10.05 -0.31 16.40
CA GLN A 6 -8.99 0.30 15.60
C GLN A 6 -9.40 1.74 15.20
N THR A 7 -8.46 2.67 15.26
CA THR A 7 -8.63 4.03 14.75
C THR A 7 -8.61 4.04 13.22
N ALA A 8 -9.08 5.13 12.61
CA ALA A 8 -8.98 5.29 11.16
C ALA A 8 -7.52 5.26 10.67
N ALA A 9 -6.60 5.91 11.40
CA ALA A 9 -5.16 5.89 11.12
C ALA A 9 -4.60 4.46 11.11
N GLN A 10 -4.90 3.66 12.14
CA GLN A 10 -4.46 2.26 12.21
C GLN A 10 -4.96 1.42 11.04
N ARG A 11 -6.20 1.65 10.59
CA ARG A 11 -6.76 0.97 9.42
C ARG A 11 -6.08 1.36 8.11
N LEU A 12 -5.61 2.61 8.00
CA LEU A 12 -4.85 3.09 6.85
C LEU A 12 -3.43 2.51 6.84
N ASP A 13 -2.76 2.44 7.99
CA ASP A 13 -1.45 1.78 8.11
C ASP A 13 -1.51 0.29 7.75
N ASP A 14 -2.54 -0.41 8.25
CA ASP A 14 -2.80 -1.80 7.87
C ASP A 14 -3.01 -1.93 6.34
N ALA A 15 -3.63 -0.94 5.70
CA ALA A 15 -3.82 -0.92 4.25
C ALA A 15 -2.51 -0.67 3.50
N VAL A 16 -1.65 0.24 3.97
CA VAL A 16 -0.31 0.48 3.42
C VAL A 16 0.51 -0.81 3.46
N ASN A 17 0.53 -1.49 4.61
CA ASN A 17 1.25 -2.76 4.75
C ASN A 17 0.73 -3.84 3.78
N ARG A 18 -0.59 -3.95 3.59
CA ARG A 18 -1.17 -4.89 2.62
C ARG A 18 -0.81 -4.54 1.18
N ILE A 19 -0.74 -3.26 0.83
CA ILE A 19 -0.28 -2.82 -0.49
C ILE A 19 1.17 -3.26 -0.71
N ASP A 20 2.03 -3.14 0.29
CA ASP A 20 3.42 -3.57 0.17
C ASP A 20 3.56 -5.09 -0.01
N LEU A 21 2.74 -5.89 0.68
CA LEU A 21 2.66 -7.34 0.44
C LEU A 21 2.23 -7.66 -0.99
N VAL A 22 1.15 -7.04 -1.48
CA VAL A 22 0.68 -7.23 -2.87
C VAL A 22 1.77 -6.81 -3.87
N ARG A 23 2.48 -5.72 -3.62
CA ARG A 23 3.60 -5.29 -4.47
C ARG A 23 4.74 -6.31 -4.47
N ALA A 24 5.05 -6.92 -3.34
CA ALA A 24 6.07 -7.96 -3.25
C ALA A 24 5.66 -9.19 -4.07
N ASP A 25 4.41 -9.65 -3.93
CA ASP A 25 3.86 -10.79 -4.67
C ASP A 25 3.87 -10.55 -6.18
N VAL A 26 3.41 -9.38 -6.63
CA VAL A 26 3.40 -9.03 -8.06
C VAL A 26 4.82 -8.88 -8.61
N ASN A 27 5.77 -8.36 -7.82
CA ASN A 27 7.18 -8.34 -8.23
C ASN A 27 7.78 -9.75 -8.37
N ALA A 28 7.34 -10.71 -7.54
CA ALA A 28 7.77 -12.10 -7.70
C ALA A 28 7.27 -12.68 -9.03
N VAL A 29 6.02 -12.40 -9.41
CA VAL A 29 5.46 -12.82 -10.72
C VAL A 29 6.33 -12.36 -11.88
N ILE A 30 6.85 -11.11 -11.86
CA ILE A 30 7.73 -10.60 -12.92
C ILE A 30 8.98 -11.48 -13.11
N ARG A 31 9.53 -12.04 -12.03
CA ARG A 31 10.72 -12.91 -12.08
C ARG A 31 10.44 -14.27 -12.69
N ASP A 32 9.19 -14.71 -12.62
CA ASP A 32 8.72 -16.01 -13.10
C ASP A 32 8.10 -15.93 -14.50
N LEU A 33 8.03 -14.73 -15.10
CA LEU A 33 7.52 -14.55 -16.45
C LEU A 33 8.43 -15.25 -17.48
N PRO A 34 7.85 -15.86 -18.52
CA PRO A 34 8.63 -16.44 -19.61
C PRO A 34 9.28 -15.33 -20.46
N GLU A 35 10.37 -15.67 -21.15
CA GLU A 35 11.11 -14.71 -21.98
C GLU A 35 10.29 -14.16 -23.17
N ASP A 36 9.25 -14.88 -23.59
CA ASP A 36 8.35 -14.51 -24.68
C ASP A 36 7.10 -13.77 -24.22
N VAL A 37 7.06 -13.28 -22.97
CA VAL A 37 5.94 -12.47 -22.47
C VAL A 37 5.70 -11.26 -23.38
N PRO A 38 4.44 -10.99 -23.77
CA PRO A 38 4.14 -9.80 -24.55
C PRO A 38 4.56 -8.53 -23.80
N MET A 39 5.39 -7.69 -24.44
CA MET A 39 5.95 -6.48 -23.81
C MET A 39 4.88 -5.54 -23.23
N PHE A 40 3.70 -5.45 -23.85
CA PHE A 40 2.61 -4.63 -23.32
C PHE A 40 2.12 -5.14 -21.96
N ALA A 41 2.05 -6.46 -21.76
CA ALA A 41 1.61 -7.05 -20.51
C ALA A 41 2.63 -6.78 -19.39
N LEU A 42 3.93 -6.88 -19.69
CA LEU A 42 4.99 -6.52 -18.74
C LEU A 42 4.91 -5.04 -18.34
N VAL A 43 4.70 -4.15 -19.31
CA VAL A 43 4.52 -2.71 -19.06
C VAL A 43 3.30 -2.44 -18.18
N ASP A 44 2.17 -3.11 -18.44
CA ASP A 44 0.95 -2.95 -17.64
C ASP A 44 1.17 -3.41 -16.18
N ILE A 45 1.89 -4.51 -15.96
CA ILE A 45 2.23 -5.00 -14.62
C ILE A 45 3.13 -3.98 -13.88
N VAL A 46 4.16 -3.46 -14.56
CA VAL A 46 5.06 -2.45 -13.97
C VAL A 46 4.30 -1.16 -13.64
N ASN A 47 3.39 -0.72 -14.50
CA ASN A 47 2.52 0.43 -14.25
C ASN A 47 1.59 0.19 -13.05
N ALA A 48 1.03 -1.01 -12.92
CA ALA A 48 0.21 -1.37 -11.76
C ALA A 48 1.01 -1.31 -10.45
N LEU A 49 2.24 -1.85 -10.44
CA LEU A 49 3.16 -1.75 -9.31
C LEU A 49 3.48 -0.30 -8.92
N TRP A 50 3.66 0.57 -9.91
CA TRP A 50 3.87 1.99 -9.69
C TRP A 50 2.65 2.67 -9.06
N ASN A 51 1.45 2.38 -9.55
CA ASN A 51 0.21 2.91 -9.01
C ASN A 51 -0.02 2.46 -7.56
N LEU A 52 0.26 1.20 -7.24
CA LEU A 52 0.21 0.68 -5.88
C LEU A 52 1.20 1.42 -4.95
N ARG A 53 2.43 1.66 -5.41
CA ARG A 53 3.41 2.44 -4.65
C ARG A 53 2.90 3.86 -4.37
N ASN A 54 2.35 4.53 -5.37
CA ASN A 54 1.82 5.89 -5.20
C ASN A 54 0.63 5.92 -4.24
N ALA A 55 -0.25 4.91 -4.31
CA ALA A 55 -1.35 4.76 -3.37
C ALA A 55 -0.83 4.62 -1.93
N ALA A 56 0.14 3.73 -1.68
CA ALA A 56 0.75 3.56 -0.36
C ALA A 56 1.31 4.89 0.19
N VAL A 57 2.06 5.64 -0.62
CA VAL A 57 2.65 6.94 -0.20
C VAL A 57 1.58 7.97 0.17
N VAL A 58 0.48 8.05 -0.57
CA VAL A 58 -0.59 9.02 -0.28
C VAL A 58 -1.38 8.60 0.95
N LEU A 59 -1.61 7.29 1.15
CA LEU A 59 -2.27 6.77 2.33
C LEU A 59 -1.44 7.00 3.60
N ASP A 60 -0.13 6.74 3.55
CA ASP A 60 0.82 6.97 4.64
C ASP A 60 0.81 8.44 5.09
N LYS A 61 0.89 9.38 4.13
CA LYS A 61 0.74 10.82 4.42
C LYS A 61 -0.61 11.19 5.04
N ALA A 62 -1.68 10.51 4.63
CA ALA A 62 -3.00 10.73 5.21
C ALA A 62 -3.07 10.17 6.64
N THR A 63 -2.45 9.02 6.92
CA THR A 63 -2.27 8.51 8.29
C THR A 63 -1.55 9.55 9.14
N ASP A 64 -0.39 10.04 8.70
CA ASP A 64 0.40 11.04 9.44
C ASP A 64 -0.44 12.29 9.81
N ALA A 65 -1.24 12.79 8.87
CA ALA A 65 -2.12 13.93 9.09
C ALA A 65 -3.20 13.65 10.15
N LEU A 66 -3.83 12.46 10.10
CA LEU A 66 -4.84 12.05 11.07
C LEU A 66 -4.25 11.84 12.47
N GLU A 67 -3.05 11.28 12.56
CA GLU A 67 -2.37 11.14 13.85
C GLU A 67 -1.98 12.50 14.45
N ALA A 68 -1.49 13.42 13.61
CA ALA A 68 -1.13 14.76 14.05
C ALA A 68 -2.35 15.52 14.58
N ASP A 69 -3.49 15.44 13.90
CA ASP A 69 -4.76 16.03 14.33
C ASP A 69 -5.24 15.44 15.67
N ALA A 70 -5.23 14.10 15.80
CA ALA A 70 -5.62 13.43 17.04
C ALA A 70 -4.74 13.85 18.24
N LYS A 71 -3.42 14.01 18.02
CA LYS A 71 -2.47 14.51 19.04
C LYS A 71 -2.74 15.98 19.39
N ALA A 72 -3.17 16.81 18.45
CA ALA A 72 -3.50 18.21 18.68
C ALA A 72 -4.77 18.37 19.53
N VAL A 73 -5.79 17.54 19.29
CA VAL A 73 -7.06 17.57 20.06
C VAL A 73 -6.88 17.08 21.51
N THR A 74 -5.90 16.21 21.75
CA THR A 74 -5.67 15.60 23.08
C THR A 74 -4.74 16.43 23.99
N ARG A 75 -4.18 17.55 23.48
CA ARG A 75 -3.34 18.49 24.26
C ARG A 75 -4.17 19.59 24.89
#